data_AF-A0A3P7ILW9-F1
#
_entry.id   AF-A0A3P7ILW9-F1
#
_cell.length_a   1.000
_cell.length_b   1.000
_cell.length_c   1.000
_cell.angle_alpha   90.00
_cell.angle_beta   90.00
_cell.angle_gamma   90.00
#
_symmetry.space_group_name_H-M   'P 1'
#
loop_
_entity.id
_entity.type
_entity.pdbx_description
1 polymer ?
#
loop_
_entity_poly.entity_id
_entity_poly.type
_entity_poly.pdbx_seq_one_letter_code
_entity_poly.pdbx_strand_id
1 'polypeptide(L)'
;MHHTMQSDFETEFEDLPCIHFFGHMQFSEEAHHIYEKVQVIEKITGCVTIYRSNLVHANFPQLKEIVHDENFCDLDYALRIIGNQKLKSITFHKDFSIQSDKVFISVNPLLEHNGTSVNDTIFDFSPTDGDCLQEQVLTEQQCKRIVGDVTYEDYLLEAFKRDPPVEIHGMLIFEDRDDINLLALENVTVIAHGTPAIVISNNANLVDISGLLSIKISGREPLLEISDNDKICAPIELRNKVKQLAQKDVLFDKSCLKSCEGGVVDHWFLQEFSNLKDCRVIIGNLMIMGFNEGFAGLEELNRIEKIEHGALIFQHNTGFKNISFLNNLEEISYPESEEPVLQIANNYGMESIGLPALKSVDAADPDKAIEIFTYEDVSDWEKKRFKSIALKRDVFNIGHKPIKKKRRIYETYENNTVLGTYFFFLAKYLFSSKSLDM
;
A
#
# COMPACT_ATOMS: atom_id res chain seq x y z
N MET A 1 -21.43 15.41 5.46
CA MET A 1 -22.49 14.45 5.87
C MET A 1 -22.65 14.33 7.39
N HIS A 2 -21.66 14.65 8.22
CA HIS A 2 -21.78 14.52 9.69
C HIS A 2 -22.83 15.42 10.37
N HIS A 3 -23.00 16.68 9.91
CA HIS A 3 -23.96 17.60 10.54
C HIS A 3 -25.43 17.16 10.47
N THR A 4 -25.83 16.44 9.42
CA THR A 4 -27.22 15.97 9.26
C THR A 4 -27.55 14.77 10.16
N MET A 5 -26.59 13.88 10.43
CA MET A 5 -26.85 12.74 11.34
C MET A 5 -27.00 13.18 12.79
N GLN A 6 -26.29 14.24 13.20
CA GLN A 6 -26.36 14.74 14.57
C GLN A 6 -27.66 15.50 14.86
N SER A 7 -28.17 16.30 13.91
CA SER A 7 -29.46 17.00 14.08
C SER A 7 -30.65 16.04 14.12
N ASP A 8 -30.61 14.98 13.32
CA ASP A 8 -31.66 13.96 13.28
C ASP A 8 -31.65 13.14 14.58
N PHE A 9 -30.46 12.77 15.06
CA PHE A 9 -30.26 12.12 16.36
C PHE A 9 -30.79 12.95 17.52
N GLU A 10 -30.48 14.25 17.55
CA GLU A 10 -30.93 15.16 18.61
C GLU A 10 -32.46 15.27 18.67
N THR A 11 -33.13 15.30 17.52
CA THR A 11 -34.59 15.37 17.41
C THR A 11 -35.23 14.05 17.87
N GLU A 12 -34.69 12.91 17.46
CA GLU A 12 -35.23 11.59 17.82
C GLU A 12 -35.07 11.27 19.31
N PHE A 13 -33.97 11.73 19.94
CA PHE A 13 -33.74 11.63 21.38
C PHE A 13 -34.63 12.58 22.21
N GLU A 14 -35.17 13.66 21.63
CA GLU A 14 -36.09 14.57 22.33
C GLU A 14 -37.48 13.95 22.54
N ASP A 15 -37.91 13.11 21.60
CA ASP A 15 -39.25 12.52 21.62
C ASP A 15 -39.32 11.15 22.33
N LEU A 16 -38.19 10.42 22.41
CA LEU A 16 -38.13 9.06 22.98
C LEU A 16 -36.90 8.85 23.88
N PRO A 17 -37.06 8.51 25.17
CA PRO A 17 -35.92 8.22 26.03
C PRO A 17 -35.23 6.91 25.61
N CYS A 18 -34.00 7.01 25.13
CA CYS A 18 -33.16 5.87 24.80
C CYS A 18 -32.61 5.22 26.07
N ILE A 19 -33.05 3.99 26.37
CA ILE A 19 -32.56 3.20 27.51
C ILE A 19 -31.38 2.30 27.09
N HIS A 20 -31.37 1.85 25.83
CA HIS A 20 -30.31 1.01 25.26
C HIS A 20 -29.84 1.60 23.94
N PHE A 21 -28.59 2.03 23.90
CA PHE A 21 -27.95 2.61 22.72
C PHE A 21 -27.10 1.56 21.98
N PHE A 22 -27.21 1.54 20.65
CA PHE A 22 -26.38 0.73 19.77
C PHE A 22 -25.53 1.67 18.90
N GLY A 23 -24.21 1.57 19.00
CA GLY A 23 -23.31 2.41 18.21
C GLY A 23 -22.11 2.94 18.98
N HIS A 24 -21.46 3.94 18.37
CA HIS A 24 -20.37 4.71 18.96
C HIS A 24 -20.91 6.04 19.49
N MET A 25 -20.83 6.21 20.82
CA MET A 25 -21.19 7.46 21.49
C MET A 25 -19.93 8.30 21.74
N GLN A 26 -19.89 9.52 21.22
CA GLN A 26 -18.73 10.41 21.37
C GLN A 26 -19.09 11.71 22.07
N PHE A 27 -18.34 12.04 23.13
CA PHE A 27 -18.39 13.32 23.84
C PHE A 27 -17.14 14.14 23.50
N SER A 28 -17.33 15.17 22.67
CA SER A 28 -16.32 16.16 22.30
C SER A 28 -16.59 17.52 22.96
N GLU A 29 -15.81 18.55 22.65
CA GLU A 29 -16.06 19.93 23.10
C GLU A 29 -17.46 20.43 22.71
N GLU A 30 -17.96 20.00 21.55
CA GLU A 30 -19.21 20.46 20.93
C GLU A 30 -20.44 19.70 21.44
N ALA A 31 -20.25 18.51 22.05
CA ALA A 31 -21.34 17.60 22.43
C ALA A 31 -21.92 17.86 23.83
N HIS A 32 -21.66 19.03 24.43
CA HIS A 32 -22.00 19.29 25.83
C HIS A 32 -23.52 19.30 26.11
N HIS A 33 -24.34 19.70 25.13
CA HIS A 33 -25.81 19.78 25.27
C HIS A 33 -26.50 18.41 25.29
N ILE A 34 -25.87 17.38 24.73
CA ILE A 34 -26.43 16.01 24.70
C ILE A 34 -26.13 15.26 26.01
N TYR A 35 -25.10 15.69 26.73
CA TYR A 35 -24.61 15.01 27.94
C TYR A 35 -25.69 14.85 29.03
N GLU A 36 -26.60 15.83 29.20
CA GLU A 36 -27.71 15.70 30.16
C GLU A 36 -28.75 14.68 29.70
N LYS A 37 -29.00 14.58 28.39
CA LYS A 37 -30.02 13.69 27.81
C LYS A 37 -29.64 12.22 27.88
N VAL A 38 -28.34 11.91 27.84
CA VAL A 38 -27.83 10.52 27.86
C VAL A 38 -27.74 9.90 29.26
N GLN A 39 -28.06 10.65 30.31
CA GLN A 39 -27.99 10.15 31.70
C GLN A 39 -28.99 9.03 32.03
N VAL A 40 -30.01 8.85 31.18
CA VAL A 40 -31.04 7.80 31.32
C VAL A 40 -30.63 6.47 30.67
N ILE A 41 -29.54 6.44 29.90
CA ILE A 41 -29.08 5.23 29.21
C ILE A 41 -28.61 4.21 30.25
N GLU A 42 -29.16 3.00 30.17
CA GLU A 42 -28.79 1.88 31.04
C GLU A 42 -27.74 0.96 30.42
N LYS A 43 -27.74 0.84 29.08
CA LYS A 43 -26.85 -0.08 28.35
C LYS A 43 -26.36 0.51 27.04
N ILE A 44 -25.09 0.25 26.72
CA ILE A 44 -24.49 0.56 25.43
C ILE A 44 -23.94 -0.72 24.81
N THR A 45 -24.30 -0.99 23.56
CA THR A 45 -23.71 -2.03 22.73
C THR A 45 -22.95 -1.35 21.59
N GLY A 46 -21.62 -1.41 21.64
CA GLY A 46 -20.71 -0.58 20.85
C GLY A 46 -19.65 0.03 21.75
N CYS A 47 -19.43 1.35 21.68
CA CYS A 47 -18.40 1.99 22.48
C CYS A 47 -18.69 3.45 22.85
N VAL A 48 -17.98 3.93 23.86
CA VAL A 48 -18.02 5.30 24.35
C VAL A 48 -16.64 5.93 24.23
N THR A 49 -16.58 7.13 23.66
CA THR A 49 -15.38 7.95 23.61
C THR A 49 -15.65 9.30 24.27
N ILE A 50 -14.86 9.64 25.29
CA ILE A 50 -14.83 10.98 25.89
C ILE A 50 -13.48 11.59 25.49
N TYR A 51 -13.48 12.40 24.44
CA TYR A 51 -12.26 12.92 23.83
C TYR A 51 -12.26 14.44 23.84
N ARG A 52 -11.27 15.04 24.49
CA ARG A 52 -11.11 16.50 24.60
C ARG A 52 -12.43 17.21 24.98
N SER A 53 -13.24 16.62 25.85
CA SER A 53 -14.50 17.21 26.25
C SER A 53 -14.31 18.37 27.23
N ASN A 54 -15.32 19.24 27.32
CA ASN A 54 -15.40 20.30 28.33
C ASN A 54 -15.98 19.82 29.67
N LEU A 55 -16.22 18.51 29.84
CA LEU A 55 -16.80 17.96 31.06
C LEU A 55 -15.84 18.11 32.24
N VAL A 56 -16.36 18.59 33.37
CA VAL A 56 -15.64 18.61 34.65
C VAL A 56 -15.92 17.32 35.42
N HIS A 57 -17.16 16.83 35.35
CA HIS A 57 -17.61 15.59 35.96
C HIS A 57 -18.45 14.82 34.94
N ALA A 58 -18.08 13.58 34.67
CA ALA A 58 -18.84 12.69 33.79
C ALA A 58 -19.58 11.63 34.63
N ASN A 59 -20.77 11.96 35.09
CA ASN A 59 -21.70 11.09 35.79
C ASN A 59 -22.71 10.39 34.86
N PHE A 60 -22.72 9.07 34.86
CA PHE A 60 -23.65 8.20 34.15
C PHE A 60 -24.42 7.34 35.16
N PRO A 61 -25.40 7.93 35.89
CA PRO A 61 -25.98 7.29 37.06
C PRO A 61 -26.81 6.05 36.74
N GLN A 62 -27.34 5.93 35.52
CA GLN A 62 -28.13 4.77 35.08
C GLN A 62 -27.34 3.74 34.27
N LEU A 63 -26.15 4.10 33.77
CA LEU A 63 -25.39 3.24 32.88
C LEU A 63 -24.82 2.05 33.66
N LYS A 64 -25.36 0.86 33.39
CA LYS A 64 -25.01 -0.42 34.03
C LYS A 64 -24.05 -1.25 33.19
N GLU A 65 -24.01 -1.06 31.88
CA GLU A 65 -23.21 -1.96 31.04
C GLU A 65 -22.75 -1.27 29.75
N ILE A 66 -21.47 -1.46 29.40
CA ILE A 66 -20.96 -1.22 28.05
C ILE A 66 -20.43 -2.56 27.52
N VAL A 67 -21.05 -3.04 26.44
CA VAL A 67 -20.63 -4.25 25.73
C VAL A 67 -19.95 -3.82 24.43
N HIS A 68 -18.66 -4.11 24.31
CA HIS A 68 -17.94 -3.90 23.05
C HIS A 68 -18.54 -4.78 21.94
N ASP A 69 -18.90 -4.17 20.82
CA ASP A 69 -19.39 -4.87 19.64
C ASP A 69 -18.82 -4.22 18.38
N GLU A 70 -18.05 -5.00 17.63
CA GLU A 70 -17.33 -4.55 16.43
C GLU A 70 -18.25 -4.19 15.26
N ASN A 71 -19.52 -4.61 15.28
CA ASN A 71 -20.51 -4.19 14.27
C ASN A 71 -21.06 -2.79 14.54
N PHE A 72 -20.88 -2.28 15.76
CA PHE A 72 -21.41 -1.01 16.22
C PHE A 72 -20.31 -0.02 16.65
N CYS A 73 -19.04 -0.43 16.58
CA CYS A 73 -17.90 0.38 16.97
C CYS A 73 -16.66 0.05 16.15
N ASP A 74 -16.09 1.08 15.53
CA ASP A 74 -14.86 0.97 14.75
C ASP A 74 -13.59 1.06 15.62
N LEU A 75 -13.73 1.21 16.94
CA LEU A 75 -12.63 1.19 17.91
C LEU A 75 -12.45 -0.18 18.57
N ASP A 76 -11.23 -0.47 19.01
CA ASP A 76 -10.87 -1.69 19.73
C ASP A 76 -11.27 -1.66 21.21
N TYR A 77 -11.61 -0.47 21.72
CA TYR A 77 -12.00 -0.21 23.12
C TYR A 77 -13.50 0.05 23.25
N ALA A 78 -14.13 -0.49 24.30
CA ALA A 78 -15.50 -0.15 24.68
C ALA A 78 -15.58 1.22 25.37
N LEU A 79 -14.53 1.62 26.10
CA LEU A 79 -14.47 2.93 26.76
C LEU A 79 -13.11 3.58 26.52
N ARG A 80 -13.10 4.73 25.86
CA ARG A 80 -11.89 5.52 25.56
C ARG A 80 -12.05 6.92 26.16
N ILE A 81 -11.16 7.33 27.06
CA ILE A 81 -11.20 8.65 27.71
C ILE A 81 -9.85 9.33 27.58
N ILE A 82 -9.75 10.33 26.71
CA ILE A 82 -8.46 10.91 26.30
C ILE A 82 -8.50 12.43 26.27
N GLY A 83 -7.45 13.07 26.77
CA GLY A 83 -7.19 14.49 26.51
C GLY A 83 -8.15 15.46 27.23
N ASN A 84 -8.89 15.00 28.22
CA ASN A 84 -9.89 15.83 28.91
C ASN A 84 -9.22 16.69 29.99
N GLN A 85 -8.86 17.92 29.63
CA GLN A 85 -8.09 18.84 30.47
C GLN A 85 -8.80 19.28 31.75
N LYS A 86 -10.14 19.25 31.76
CA LYS A 86 -10.98 19.72 32.88
C LYS A 86 -11.61 18.60 33.70
N LEU A 87 -11.55 17.36 33.20
CA LEU A 87 -12.28 16.23 33.76
C LEU A 87 -11.62 15.78 35.06
N LYS A 88 -12.40 15.79 36.14
CA LYS A 88 -11.96 15.45 37.50
C LYS A 88 -12.45 14.10 37.99
N SER A 89 -13.63 13.69 37.53
CA SER A 89 -14.25 12.43 37.95
C SER A 89 -15.17 11.86 36.89
N ILE A 90 -15.32 10.53 36.90
CA ILE A 90 -16.19 9.77 36.02
C ILE A 90 -16.92 8.72 36.86
N THR A 91 -18.24 8.82 36.98
CA THR A 91 -19.01 7.91 37.83
C THR A 91 -20.05 7.17 37.01
N PHE A 92 -20.25 5.89 37.31
CA PHE A 92 -21.24 5.03 36.67
C PHE A 92 -22.27 4.52 37.70
N HIS A 93 -23.28 3.79 37.24
CA HIS A 93 -24.19 3.08 38.13
C HIS A 93 -23.41 2.10 39.03
N LYS A 94 -23.92 1.83 40.24
CA LYS A 94 -23.28 0.93 41.23
C LYS A 94 -23.05 -0.51 40.72
N ASP A 95 -23.87 -0.95 39.78
CA ASP A 95 -23.83 -2.28 39.16
C ASP A 95 -23.15 -2.23 37.78
N PHE A 96 -22.31 -1.22 37.53
CA PHE A 96 -21.65 -1.03 36.24
C PHE A 96 -20.65 -2.14 35.92
N SER A 97 -20.72 -2.68 34.70
CA SER A 97 -19.78 -3.68 34.19
C SER A 97 -19.26 -3.33 32.79
N ILE A 98 -17.96 -3.55 32.60
CA ILE A 98 -17.24 -3.42 31.33
C ILE A 98 -16.07 -4.42 31.33
N GLN A 99 -15.66 -4.89 30.15
CA GLN A 99 -14.46 -5.72 30.01
C GLN A 99 -13.22 -4.85 30.25
N SER A 100 -12.35 -5.24 31.19
CA SER A 100 -11.23 -4.42 31.65
C SER A 100 -10.17 -4.15 30.58
N ASP A 101 -9.91 -5.13 29.72
CA ASP A 101 -8.99 -5.04 28.58
C ASP A 101 -9.55 -4.20 27.42
N LYS A 102 -10.80 -3.74 27.52
CA LYS A 102 -11.49 -2.88 26.56
C LYS A 102 -11.63 -1.44 27.05
N VAL A 103 -10.80 -1.04 28.00
CA VAL A 103 -10.80 0.31 28.56
C VAL A 103 -9.47 0.99 28.32
N PHE A 104 -9.51 2.22 27.81
CA PHE A 104 -8.33 3.04 27.56
C PHE A 104 -8.54 4.44 28.13
N ILE A 105 -7.71 4.84 29.10
CA ILE A 105 -7.72 6.19 29.68
C ILE A 105 -6.29 6.72 29.63
N SER A 106 -6.08 7.88 29.01
CA SER A 106 -4.77 8.54 29.00
C SER A 106 -4.88 10.06 28.81
N VAL A 107 -3.85 10.79 29.23
CA VAL A 107 -3.74 12.25 29.06
C VAL A 107 -4.91 13.05 29.64
N ASN A 108 -5.39 12.70 30.83
CA ASN A 108 -6.43 13.43 31.57
C ASN A 108 -5.85 14.00 32.88
N PRO A 109 -5.20 15.17 32.86
CA PRO A 109 -4.31 15.61 33.95
C PRO A 109 -5.00 15.92 35.27
N LEU A 110 -6.31 16.19 35.27
CA LEU A 110 -7.09 16.49 36.48
C LEU A 110 -7.93 15.31 36.97
N LEU A 111 -7.93 14.16 36.28
CA LEU A 111 -8.75 13.01 36.63
C LEU A 111 -8.16 12.32 37.85
N GLU A 112 -8.90 12.35 38.96
CA GLU A 112 -8.44 11.78 40.23
C GLU A 112 -8.52 10.24 40.23
N HIS A 113 -7.54 9.57 40.84
CA HIS A 113 -7.50 8.10 40.96
C HIS A 113 -8.72 7.52 41.67
N ASN A 114 -9.27 8.25 42.65
CA ASN A 114 -10.46 7.86 43.40
C ASN A 114 -11.75 8.39 42.74
N GLY A 115 -11.61 9.07 41.60
CA GLY A 115 -12.68 9.74 40.86
C GLY A 115 -13.41 8.81 39.90
N THR A 116 -13.11 7.51 39.88
CA THR A 116 -13.84 6.52 39.07
C THR A 116 -14.50 5.44 39.92
N SER A 117 -15.74 5.08 39.58
CA SER A 117 -16.51 4.07 40.32
C SER A 117 -16.20 2.62 39.90
N VAL A 118 -15.12 2.40 39.16
CA VAL A 118 -14.78 1.11 38.55
C VAL A 118 -13.45 0.65 39.17
N ASN A 119 -13.40 -0.59 39.65
CA ASN A 119 -12.30 -1.14 40.45
C ASN A 119 -10.91 -0.65 40.01
N ASP A 120 -10.12 -0.17 40.99
CA ASP A 120 -8.79 0.43 40.87
C ASP A 120 -7.72 -0.41 40.14
N THR A 121 -8.04 -1.64 39.72
CA THR A 121 -7.12 -2.55 39.01
C THR A 121 -7.17 -2.44 37.49
N ILE A 122 -8.04 -1.60 36.92
CA ILE A 122 -8.32 -1.55 35.47
C ILE A 122 -7.79 -0.26 34.81
N PHE A 123 -7.47 0.78 35.58
CA PHE A 123 -7.19 2.11 35.06
C PHE A 123 -5.78 2.57 35.43
N ASP A 124 -4.99 2.87 34.41
CA ASP A 124 -3.70 3.55 34.58
C ASP A 124 -3.97 5.06 34.71
N PHE A 125 -3.96 5.57 35.94
CA PHE A 125 -4.22 6.97 36.24
C PHE A 125 -2.91 7.77 36.24
N SER A 126 -2.86 8.83 35.43
CA SER A 126 -1.73 9.78 35.24
C SER A 126 -0.70 9.31 34.20
N PRO A 127 -0.01 10.22 33.48
CA PRO A 127 0.44 9.99 32.12
C PRO A 127 1.41 8.83 32.13
N THR A 128 1.05 7.74 31.45
CA THR A 128 1.98 6.64 31.25
C THR A 128 3.25 7.23 30.64
N ASP A 129 4.36 7.22 31.37
CA ASP A 129 5.52 8.09 31.18
C ASP A 129 5.87 8.35 29.69
N GLY A 130 5.45 9.51 29.18
CA GLY A 130 5.67 9.94 27.79
C GLY A 130 4.46 9.93 26.87
N ASP A 131 3.23 9.75 27.36
CA ASP A 131 2.02 10.04 26.58
C ASP A 131 1.73 11.54 26.51
N CYS A 132 1.44 12.04 25.32
CA CYS A 132 1.06 13.43 25.10
C CYS A 132 -0.03 13.56 24.02
N LEU A 133 -0.70 14.71 23.97
CA LEU A 133 -1.51 15.10 22.81
C LEU A 133 -0.61 15.66 21.71
N GLN A 134 -1.12 15.70 20.47
CA GLN A 134 -0.38 16.16 19.29
C GLN A 134 0.27 17.54 19.50
N GLU A 135 -0.46 18.50 20.06
CA GLU A 135 -0.01 19.88 20.34
C GLU A 135 1.08 19.97 21.41
N GLN A 136 1.24 18.94 22.23
CA GLN A 136 2.23 18.89 23.31
C GLN A 136 3.57 18.30 22.84
N VAL A 137 3.61 17.63 21.69
CA VAL A 137 4.77 16.81 21.25
C VAL A 137 6.07 17.61 21.16
N LEU A 138 6.00 18.90 20.78
CA LEU A 138 7.18 19.76 20.66
C LEU A 138 7.61 20.38 21.99
N THR A 139 6.66 20.66 22.88
CA THR A 139 6.93 21.28 24.18
C THR A 139 7.34 20.26 25.22
N GLU A 140 6.90 19.01 25.07
CA GLU A 140 7.18 17.92 26.00
C GLU A 140 8.27 17.01 25.45
N GLN A 141 9.51 17.28 25.84
CA GLN A 141 10.67 16.47 25.42
C GLN A 141 10.59 15.00 25.84
N GLN A 142 9.76 14.68 26.84
CA GLN A 142 9.53 13.31 27.29
C GLN A 142 8.43 12.60 26.50
N CYS A 143 7.75 13.27 25.57
CA CYS A 143 6.71 12.63 24.77
C CYS A 143 7.32 11.57 23.85
N LYS A 144 6.89 10.32 24.09
CA LYS A 144 7.22 9.10 23.35
C LYS A 144 6.03 8.61 22.52
N ARG A 145 4.80 8.95 22.92
CA ARG A 145 3.57 8.48 22.27
C ARG A 145 2.58 9.63 22.16
N ILE A 146 2.12 9.90 20.94
CA ILE A 146 1.00 10.79 20.71
C ILE A 146 -0.28 9.96 20.83
N VAL A 147 -1.16 10.32 21.74
CA VAL A 147 -2.40 9.59 22.02
C VAL A 147 -3.59 10.36 21.48
N GLY A 148 -4.39 9.70 20.64
CA GLY A 148 -5.45 10.36 19.90
C GLY A 148 -5.27 10.22 18.40
N ASP A 149 -6.23 10.74 17.67
CA ASP A 149 -6.16 10.77 16.22
C ASP A 149 -5.27 11.97 15.83
N VAL A 150 -4.32 11.74 14.93
CA VAL A 150 -3.21 12.66 14.61
C VAL A 150 -3.34 13.11 13.18
N THR A 151 -3.48 14.41 12.97
CA THR A 151 -3.38 15.00 11.62
C THR A 151 -1.93 15.34 11.35
N TYR A 152 -1.39 14.84 10.24
CA TYR A 152 -0.01 15.10 9.85
C TYR A 152 0.22 16.59 9.61
N GLU A 153 1.28 17.10 10.23
CA GLU A 153 1.75 18.47 10.08
C GLU A 153 3.27 18.47 10.01
N ASP A 154 3.88 19.43 9.29
CA ASP A 154 5.33 19.46 9.03
C ASP A 154 6.16 19.41 10.31
N TYR A 155 5.65 20.00 11.38
CA TYR A 155 6.34 20.03 12.67
C TYR A 155 6.45 18.65 13.33
N LEU A 156 5.59 17.68 12.96
CA LEU A 156 5.67 16.31 13.46
C LEU A 156 6.86 15.55 12.90
N LEU A 157 7.44 16.00 11.78
CA LEU A 157 8.61 15.37 11.18
C LEU A 157 9.77 15.25 12.18
N GLU A 158 9.99 16.28 13.00
CA GLU A 158 11.04 16.27 14.02
C GLU A 158 10.73 15.30 15.18
N ALA A 159 9.45 15.02 15.45
CA ALA A 159 9.03 14.03 16.44
C ALA A 159 9.25 12.60 15.92
N PHE A 160 8.95 12.34 14.65
CA PHE A 160 9.17 11.03 14.01
C PHE A 160 10.64 10.69 13.79
N LYS A 161 11.53 11.69 13.77
CA LYS A 161 12.98 11.51 13.67
C LYS A 161 13.71 11.35 15.01
N ARG A 162 13.01 11.37 16.14
CA ARG A 162 13.62 11.16 17.47
C ARG A 162 14.19 9.75 17.59
N ASP A 163 15.08 9.55 18.58
CA ASP A 163 15.60 8.24 18.95
C ASP A 163 15.30 7.95 20.43
N PRO A 164 14.32 7.09 20.75
CA PRO A 164 13.43 6.39 19.82
C PRO A 164 12.39 7.33 19.15
N PRO A 165 11.86 6.98 17.96
CA PRO A 165 10.80 7.75 17.30
C PRO A 165 9.53 7.83 18.15
N VAL A 166 8.80 8.94 18.04
CA VAL A 166 7.48 9.07 18.67
C VAL A 166 6.49 8.17 17.95
N GLU A 167 5.76 7.35 18.72
CA GLU A 167 4.70 6.48 18.20
C GLU A 167 3.34 7.19 18.20
N ILE A 168 2.45 6.78 17.32
CA ILE A 168 1.05 7.22 17.29
C ILE A 168 0.17 6.12 17.87
N HIS A 169 -0.63 6.46 18.89
CA HIS A 169 -1.60 5.58 19.56
C HIS A 169 -3.01 6.09 19.23
N GLY A 170 -3.51 5.69 18.07
CA GLY A 170 -4.69 6.23 17.41
C GLY A 170 -4.58 6.15 15.89
N MET A 171 -5.33 6.99 15.18
CA MET A 171 -5.33 7.06 13.72
C MET A 171 -4.37 8.14 13.21
N LEU A 172 -3.64 7.90 12.12
CA LEU A 172 -2.86 8.92 11.41
C LEU A 172 -3.62 9.41 10.18
N ILE A 173 -3.81 10.72 10.06
CA ILE A 173 -4.56 11.38 8.98
C ILE A 173 -3.58 12.23 8.16
N PHE A 174 -3.48 11.95 6.87
CA PHE A 174 -2.71 12.70 5.89
C PHE A 174 -3.69 13.22 4.83
N GLU A 175 -4.29 14.38 5.11
CA GLU A 175 -5.38 14.94 4.32
C GLU A 175 -5.12 16.40 3.92
N ASP A 176 -5.62 16.80 2.75
CA ASP A 176 -5.56 18.17 2.24
C ASP A 176 -4.13 18.74 2.18
N ARG A 177 -3.15 17.88 1.84
CA ARG A 177 -1.74 18.25 1.76
C ARG A 177 -1.30 18.57 0.34
N ASP A 178 -0.38 19.52 0.23
CA ASP A 178 0.33 19.85 -1.01
C ASP A 178 1.62 19.02 -1.24
N ASP A 179 1.91 18.12 -0.31
CA ASP A 179 3.05 17.21 -0.36
C ASP A 179 3.03 16.32 -1.61
N ILE A 180 4.19 16.18 -2.26
CA ILE A 180 4.35 15.35 -3.46
C ILE A 180 4.64 13.88 -3.08
N ASN A 181 5.09 13.64 -1.85
CA ASN A 181 5.48 12.32 -1.38
C ASN A 181 5.18 12.09 0.12
N LEU A 182 5.21 10.82 0.55
CA LEU A 182 5.03 10.40 1.94
C LEU A 182 6.34 10.05 2.66
N LEU A 183 7.49 10.57 2.22
CA LEU A 183 8.78 10.21 2.83
C LEU A 183 8.86 10.64 4.31
N ALA A 184 8.09 11.65 4.71
CA ALA A 184 7.96 12.06 6.10
C ALA A 184 7.36 10.97 7.02
N LEU A 185 6.64 10.00 6.44
CA LEU A 185 6.03 8.90 7.17
C LEU A 185 6.92 7.66 7.25
N GLU A 186 8.14 7.72 6.70
CA GLU A 186 9.08 6.61 6.79
C GLU A 186 9.41 6.27 8.24
N ASN A 187 9.34 4.97 8.55
CA ASN A 187 9.59 4.41 9.89
C ASN A 187 8.66 4.91 11.01
N VAL A 188 7.60 5.66 10.68
CA VAL A 188 6.56 5.99 11.66
C VAL A 188 5.94 4.71 12.19
N THR A 189 5.60 4.71 13.47
CA THR A 189 4.90 3.59 14.13
C THR A 189 3.50 4.03 14.52
N VAL A 190 2.50 3.33 14.00
CA VAL A 190 1.08 3.56 14.28
C VAL A 190 0.50 2.33 14.95
N ILE A 191 0.08 2.49 16.20
CA ILE A 191 -0.70 1.52 16.97
C ILE A 191 -2.14 2.04 16.98
N ALA A 192 -2.94 1.52 16.06
CA ALA A 192 -4.30 1.99 15.85
C ALA A 192 -5.22 1.52 16.97
N HIS A 193 -6.09 2.43 17.42
CA HIS A 193 -7.15 2.12 18.37
C HIS A 193 -8.47 1.75 17.67
N GLY A 194 -8.46 1.72 16.33
CA GLY A 194 -9.62 1.45 15.49
C GLY A 194 -9.21 1.26 14.03
N THR A 195 -10.20 1.21 13.15
CA THR A 195 -10.00 1.07 11.70
C THR A 195 -10.63 2.24 10.93
N PRO A 196 -9.95 2.80 9.91
CA PRO A 196 -8.59 2.47 9.48
C PRO A 196 -7.50 3.02 10.42
N ALA A 197 -6.29 2.46 10.33
CA ALA A 197 -5.14 2.97 11.09
C ALA A 197 -4.56 4.25 10.47
N ILE A 198 -4.60 4.35 9.14
CA ILE A 198 -4.10 5.49 8.37
C ILE A 198 -5.14 5.91 7.35
N VAL A 199 -5.38 7.22 7.24
CA VAL A 199 -6.19 7.85 6.20
C VAL A 199 -5.29 8.74 5.34
N ILE A 200 -5.33 8.55 4.03
CA ILE A 200 -4.63 9.40 3.04
C ILE A 200 -5.66 9.89 2.04
N SER A 201 -6.06 11.15 2.10
CA SER A 201 -7.15 11.66 1.26
C SER A 201 -6.95 13.08 0.77
N ASN A 202 -7.56 13.42 -0.37
CA ASN A 202 -7.61 14.79 -0.89
C ASN A 202 -6.23 15.45 -1.14
N ASN A 203 -5.18 14.68 -1.43
CA ASN A 203 -3.84 15.23 -1.67
C ASN A 203 -3.60 15.41 -3.18
N ALA A 204 -3.98 16.57 -3.71
CA ALA A 204 -4.02 16.84 -5.15
C ALA A 204 -2.66 16.74 -5.88
N ASN A 205 -1.54 16.81 -5.14
CA ASN A 205 -0.18 16.77 -5.68
C ASN A 205 0.59 15.49 -5.30
N LEU A 206 -0.03 14.58 -4.54
CA LEU A 206 0.63 13.38 -4.05
C LEU A 206 0.88 12.39 -5.19
N VAL A 207 2.16 12.11 -5.44
CA VAL A 207 2.61 11.16 -6.48
C VAL A 207 3.25 9.94 -5.84
N ASP A 208 4.15 10.14 -4.88
CA ASP A 208 5.00 9.06 -4.35
C ASP A 208 4.59 8.65 -2.93
N ILE A 209 4.03 7.44 -2.80
CA ILE A 209 3.61 6.88 -1.50
C ILE A 209 4.60 5.86 -0.94
N SER A 210 5.86 5.86 -1.40
CA SER A 210 6.89 4.88 -1.00
C SER A 210 7.19 4.86 0.50
N GLY A 211 6.93 5.95 1.23
CA GLY A 211 7.02 5.98 2.69
C GLY A 211 6.15 4.91 3.39
N LEU A 212 5.08 4.45 2.74
CA LEU A 212 4.26 3.34 3.22
C LEU A 212 4.98 1.99 3.21
N LEU A 213 6.15 1.84 2.57
CA LEU A 213 6.92 0.59 2.60
C LEU A 213 7.57 0.34 3.96
N SER A 214 7.98 1.37 4.68
CA SER A 214 8.74 1.26 5.94
C SER A 214 7.93 1.55 7.20
N ILE A 215 6.72 2.12 7.05
CA ILE A 215 5.81 2.36 8.16
C ILE A 215 5.45 1.05 8.89
N LYS A 216 5.42 1.11 10.22
CA LYS A 216 5.01 0.01 11.10
C LYS A 216 3.60 0.28 11.57
N ILE A 217 2.66 -0.57 11.19
CA ILE A 217 1.24 -0.41 11.49
C ILE A 217 0.76 -1.66 12.21
N SER A 218 0.06 -1.48 13.33
CA SER A 218 -0.67 -2.54 14.02
C SER A 218 -2.06 -2.05 14.38
N GLY A 219 -3.06 -2.91 14.22
CA GLY A 219 -4.45 -2.59 14.51
C GLY A 219 -5.38 -3.57 13.81
N ARG A 220 -6.68 -3.30 13.89
CA ARG A 220 -7.70 -4.04 13.15
C ARG A 220 -7.74 -3.59 11.69
N GLU A 221 -7.91 -4.56 10.80
CA GLU A 221 -8.04 -4.31 9.37
C GLU A 221 -9.43 -3.73 9.00
N PRO A 222 -9.54 -2.93 7.91
CA PRO A 222 -8.46 -2.46 7.06
C PRO A 222 -7.52 -1.48 7.78
N LEU A 223 -6.22 -1.56 7.53
CA LEU A 223 -5.22 -0.65 8.12
C LEU A 223 -5.08 0.66 7.36
N LEU A 224 -5.44 0.71 6.09
CA LEU A 224 -5.26 1.89 5.23
C LEU A 224 -6.54 2.27 4.51
N GLU A 225 -6.91 3.54 4.59
CA GLU A 225 -7.85 4.16 3.69
C GLU A 225 -7.15 5.18 2.81
N ILE A 226 -7.42 5.10 1.50
CA ILE A 226 -6.88 6.02 0.52
C ILE A 226 -7.97 6.37 -0.50
N SER A 227 -8.23 7.67 -0.67
CA SER A 227 -9.28 8.19 -1.55
C SER A 227 -8.86 9.54 -2.12
N ASP A 228 -9.40 9.90 -3.29
CA ASP A 228 -9.27 11.27 -3.82
C ASP A 228 -7.80 11.75 -3.98
N ASN A 229 -6.92 10.86 -4.44
CA ASN A 229 -5.51 11.14 -4.73
C ASN A 229 -5.17 10.71 -6.18
N ASP A 230 -5.60 11.50 -7.16
CA ASP A 230 -5.62 11.09 -8.58
C ASP A 230 -4.23 10.91 -9.23
N LYS A 231 -3.16 11.42 -8.63
CA LYS A 231 -1.79 11.42 -9.19
C LYS A 231 -0.89 10.34 -8.62
N ILE A 232 -1.38 9.50 -7.70
CA ILE A 232 -0.54 8.50 -7.04
C ILE A 232 0.00 7.54 -8.09
N CYS A 233 1.33 7.44 -8.11
CA CYS A 233 2.09 6.52 -8.92
C CYS A 233 2.85 5.57 -8.02
N ALA A 234 2.78 4.27 -8.29
CA ALA A 234 3.51 3.29 -7.52
C ALA A 234 3.94 2.08 -8.36
N PRO A 235 5.17 1.56 -8.14
CA PRO A 235 5.54 0.26 -8.67
C PRO A 235 4.63 -0.84 -8.09
N ILE A 236 4.49 -1.96 -8.80
CA ILE A 236 3.59 -3.05 -8.42
C ILE A 236 3.79 -3.58 -6.99
N GLU A 237 5.03 -3.60 -6.48
CA GLU A 237 5.33 -4.05 -5.12
C GLU A 237 4.62 -3.17 -4.08
N LEU A 238 4.66 -1.86 -4.27
CA LEU A 238 3.98 -0.89 -3.42
C LEU A 238 2.46 -0.94 -3.63
N ARG A 239 1.98 -1.12 -4.88
CA ARG A 239 0.55 -1.33 -5.17
C ARG A 239 0.00 -2.55 -4.42
N ASN A 240 0.75 -3.65 -4.39
CA ASN A 240 0.38 -4.87 -3.69
C ASN A 240 0.34 -4.66 -2.16
N LYS A 241 1.34 -3.97 -1.59
CA LYS A 241 1.34 -3.62 -0.17
C LYS A 241 0.12 -2.75 0.19
N VAL A 242 -0.14 -1.72 -0.60
CA VAL A 242 -1.30 -0.82 -0.40
C VAL A 242 -2.61 -1.60 -0.49
N LYS A 243 -2.77 -2.48 -1.47
CA LYS A 243 -3.95 -3.35 -1.59
C LYS A 243 -4.14 -4.26 -0.38
N GLN A 244 -3.05 -4.80 0.18
CA GLN A 244 -3.11 -5.63 1.40
C GLN A 244 -3.59 -4.81 2.59
N LEU A 245 -2.99 -3.63 2.82
CA LEU A 245 -3.35 -2.75 3.93
C LEU A 245 -4.77 -2.18 3.80
N ALA A 246 -5.22 -1.90 2.58
CA ALA A 246 -6.53 -1.30 2.34
C ALA A 246 -7.66 -2.33 2.20
N GLN A 247 -7.32 -3.62 2.03
CA GLN A 247 -8.25 -4.71 1.70
C GLN A 247 -9.16 -4.45 0.49
N LYS A 248 -8.81 -3.49 -0.35
CA LYS A 248 -9.54 -3.10 -1.55
C LYS A 248 -8.57 -2.64 -2.63
N ASP A 249 -9.04 -2.63 -3.88
CA ASP A 249 -8.28 -2.04 -4.96
C ASP A 249 -8.23 -0.52 -4.81
N VAL A 250 -7.03 0.03 -5.05
CA VAL A 250 -6.75 1.46 -5.01
C VAL A 250 -6.45 1.92 -6.42
N LEU A 251 -6.92 3.11 -6.78
CA LEU A 251 -6.66 3.70 -8.08
C LEU A 251 -5.24 4.28 -8.10
N PHE A 252 -4.49 3.92 -9.13
CA PHE A 252 -3.14 4.43 -9.40
C PHE A 252 -3.13 5.08 -10.78
N ASP A 253 -2.46 6.22 -10.88
CA ASP A 253 -2.20 6.83 -12.18
C ASP A 253 -1.23 5.94 -12.97
N LYS A 254 -1.66 5.54 -14.16
CA LYS A 254 -0.85 4.72 -15.07
C LYS A 254 0.08 5.58 -15.93
N SER A 255 -0.13 6.90 -15.99
CA SER A 255 0.62 7.82 -16.83
C SER A 255 2.09 7.98 -16.43
N CYS A 256 2.41 7.63 -15.18
CA CYS A 256 3.74 7.78 -14.62
C CYS A 256 4.71 6.63 -14.97
N LEU A 257 4.23 5.52 -15.53
CA LEU A 257 5.08 4.40 -15.89
C LEU A 257 5.93 4.78 -17.11
N LYS A 258 7.24 4.97 -16.91
CA LYS A 258 8.13 5.35 -18.02
C LYS A 258 8.36 4.17 -18.96
N SER A 259 8.35 4.49 -20.24
CA SER A 259 8.59 3.56 -21.33
C SER A 259 10.04 3.56 -21.77
N CYS A 260 10.56 2.39 -22.15
CA CYS A 260 11.87 2.22 -22.78
C CYS A 260 11.76 1.33 -24.00
N GLU A 261 12.74 1.43 -24.89
CA GLU A 261 12.80 0.56 -26.08
C GLU A 261 13.11 -0.88 -25.68
N GLY A 262 12.39 -1.81 -26.31
CA GLY A 262 12.70 -3.23 -26.27
C GLY A 262 13.84 -3.58 -27.21
N GLY A 263 14.36 -4.79 -27.06
CA GLY A 263 15.39 -5.31 -27.94
C GLY A 263 15.81 -6.72 -27.58
N VAL A 264 16.96 -7.11 -28.09
CA VAL A 264 17.66 -8.31 -27.64
C VAL A 264 18.27 -8.02 -26.29
N VAL A 265 17.89 -8.81 -25.30
CA VAL A 265 18.52 -8.77 -23.98
C VAL A 265 19.92 -9.35 -24.14
N ASP A 266 20.92 -8.49 -24.05
CA ASP A 266 22.34 -8.83 -23.94
C ASP A 266 22.98 -8.00 -22.81
N HIS A 267 24.30 -8.06 -22.66
CA HIS A 267 24.98 -7.31 -21.61
C HIS A 267 24.81 -5.79 -21.74
N TRP A 268 24.74 -5.27 -22.98
CA TRP A 268 24.56 -3.84 -23.24
C TRP A 268 23.14 -3.40 -22.91
N PHE A 269 22.14 -4.18 -23.35
CA PHE A 269 20.75 -3.92 -22.99
C PHE A 269 20.59 -3.86 -21.47
N LEU A 270 21.13 -4.83 -20.73
CA LEU A 270 21.02 -4.84 -19.27
C LEU A 270 21.75 -3.66 -18.62
N GLN A 271 22.93 -3.29 -19.12
CA GLN A 271 23.66 -2.13 -18.61
C GLN A 271 22.89 -0.82 -18.83
N GLU A 272 22.34 -0.62 -20.02
CA GLU A 272 21.52 0.55 -20.35
C GLU A 272 20.23 0.54 -19.54
N PHE A 273 19.57 -0.62 -19.47
CA PHE A 273 18.36 -0.80 -18.69
C PHE A 273 18.62 -0.44 -17.22
N SER A 274 19.67 -0.97 -16.57
CA SER A 274 20.02 -0.63 -15.18
C SER A 274 20.17 0.88 -14.92
N ASN A 275 20.56 1.68 -15.92
CA ASN A 275 20.60 3.14 -15.80
C ASN A 275 19.21 3.80 -15.87
N LEU A 276 18.23 3.14 -16.48
CA LEU A 276 16.84 3.57 -16.61
C LEU A 276 15.99 3.04 -15.44
N LYS A 277 16.27 3.50 -14.23
CA LYS A 277 15.64 2.99 -12.98
C LYS A 277 14.12 3.08 -12.93
N ASP A 278 13.53 4.00 -13.68
CA ASP A 278 12.08 4.24 -13.70
C ASP A 278 11.38 3.49 -14.83
N CYS A 279 12.12 2.72 -15.64
CA CYS A 279 11.54 1.96 -16.73
C CYS A 279 10.60 0.88 -16.21
N ARG A 280 9.34 0.91 -16.59
CA ARG A 280 8.33 -0.09 -16.22
C ARG A 280 7.59 -0.65 -17.45
N VAL A 281 7.63 0.05 -18.57
CA VAL A 281 7.00 -0.35 -19.83
C VAL A 281 8.08 -0.55 -20.88
N ILE A 282 8.05 -1.68 -21.59
CA ILE A 282 8.88 -1.91 -22.77
C ILE A 282 8.03 -1.63 -24.02
N ILE A 283 8.54 -0.80 -24.93
CA ILE A 283 7.96 -0.57 -26.26
C ILE A 283 8.72 -1.43 -27.27
N GLY A 284 8.02 -2.36 -27.92
CA GLY A 284 8.64 -3.33 -28.82
C GLY A 284 8.99 -4.65 -28.13
N ASN A 285 9.77 -5.49 -28.80
CA ASN A 285 9.99 -6.86 -28.35
C ASN A 285 11.01 -6.93 -27.20
N LEU A 286 10.78 -7.79 -26.21
CA LEU A 286 11.79 -8.20 -25.23
C LEU A 286 12.26 -9.61 -25.59
N MET A 287 13.47 -9.73 -26.12
CA MET A 287 14.00 -10.99 -26.65
C MET A 287 15.13 -11.53 -25.77
N ILE A 288 14.84 -12.59 -25.00
CA ILE A 288 15.78 -13.26 -24.11
C ILE A 288 16.10 -14.62 -24.69
N MET A 289 17.26 -14.73 -25.35
CA MET A 289 17.60 -15.92 -26.12
C MET A 289 19.04 -16.38 -25.93
N GLY A 290 19.23 -17.70 -25.86
CA GLY A 290 20.56 -18.30 -25.84
C GLY A 290 21.33 -18.15 -24.53
N PHE A 291 20.67 -17.83 -23.42
CA PHE A 291 21.29 -17.71 -22.11
C PHE A 291 21.42 -19.05 -21.39
N ASN A 292 22.38 -19.09 -20.46
CA ASN A 292 22.51 -20.15 -19.46
C ASN A 292 22.09 -19.61 -18.09
N GLU A 293 21.60 -20.49 -17.22
CA GLU A 293 21.35 -20.20 -15.81
C GLU A 293 22.61 -19.58 -15.18
N GLY A 294 22.45 -18.46 -14.47
CA GLY A 294 23.56 -17.68 -13.91
C GLY A 294 24.04 -16.51 -14.76
N PHE A 295 23.37 -16.18 -15.88
CA PHE A 295 23.59 -14.90 -16.55
C PHE A 295 23.18 -13.74 -15.61
N ALA A 296 24.16 -12.92 -15.23
CA ALA A 296 23.96 -11.85 -14.26
C ALA A 296 23.15 -10.68 -14.86
N GLY A 297 22.30 -10.05 -14.04
CA GLY A 297 21.56 -8.84 -14.38
C GLY A 297 20.13 -9.08 -14.88
N LEU A 298 19.69 -10.32 -15.07
CA LEU A 298 18.29 -10.60 -15.47
C LEU A 298 17.28 -10.22 -14.38
N GLU A 299 17.71 -10.23 -13.12
CA GLU A 299 16.93 -9.76 -11.97
C GLU A 299 16.50 -8.29 -12.09
N GLU A 300 17.23 -7.47 -12.84
CA GLU A 300 16.88 -6.07 -13.09
C GLU A 300 15.57 -5.94 -13.85
N LEU A 301 15.27 -6.91 -14.72
CA LEU A 301 14.04 -6.96 -15.51
C LEU A 301 12.79 -7.17 -14.64
N ASN A 302 12.95 -7.52 -13.36
CA ASN A 302 11.83 -7.72 -12.45
C ASN A 302 10.96 -6.48 -12.31
N ARG A 303 11.43 -5.27 -12.63
CA ARG A 303 10.58 -4.07 -12.59
C ARG A 303 9.68 -3.87 -13.81
N ILE A 304 9.82 -4.68 -14.86
CA ILE A 304 8.98 -4.56 -16.05
C ILE A 304 7.57 -5.01 -15.71
N GLU A 305 6.60 -4.12 -15.93
CA GLU A 305 5.19 -4.34 -15.68
C GLU A 305 4.40 -4.57 -16.97
N LYS A 306 4.89 -4.01 -18.09
CA LYS A 306 4.22 -4.11 -19.39
C LYS A 306 5.18 -4.26 -20.56
N ILE A 307 4.72 -4.93 -21.59
CA ILE A 307 5.29 -4.90 -22.95
C ILE A 307 4.19 -4.41 -23.90
N GLU A 308 4.40 -3.27 -24.53
CA GLU A 308 3.46 -2.63 -25.46
C GLU A 308 4.05 -2.59 -26.87
N HIS A 309 3.19 -2.75 -27.88
CA HIS A 309 3.59 -2.81 -29.29
C HIS A 309 4.70 -3.86 -29.56
N GLY A 310 4.68 -4.96 -28.82
CA GLY A 310 5.75 -5.95 -28.89
C GLY A 310 5.44 -7.28 -28.20
N ALA A 311 6.40 -8.19 -28.33
CA ALA A 311 6.32 -9.55 -27.85
C ALA A 311 7.39 -9.87 -26.80
N LEU A 312 7.05 -10.75 -25.84
CA LEU A 312 8.03 -11.44 -25.01
C LEU A 312 8.47 -12.72 -25.71
N ILE A 313 9.77 -12.82 -26.02
CA ILE A 313 10.37 -13.97 -26.69
C ILE A 313 11.43 -14.56 -25.77
N PHE A 314 11.15 -15.71 -25.17
CA PHE A 314 12.07 -16.45 -24.30
C PHE A 314 12.40 -17.80 -24.93
N GLN A 315 13.55 -17.90 -25.61
CA GLN A 315 13.86 -19.07 -26.44
C GLN A 315 15.31 -19.54 -26.36
N HIS A 316 15.52 -20.84 -26.54
CA HIS A 316 16.87 -21.44 -26.63
C HIS A 316 17.76 -21.21 -25.38
N ASN A 317 17.15 -21.02 -24.20
CA ASN A 317 17.88 -20.86 -22.95
C ASN A 317 18.09 -22.22 -22.26
N THR A 318 19.12 -22.35 -21.42
CA THR A 318 19.48 -23.60 -20.73
C THR A 318 19.61 -23.37 -19.23
N GLY A 319 19.07 -24.27 -18.41
CA GLY A 319 19.18 -24.28 -16.95
C GLY A 319 18.14 -23.41 -16.23
N PHE A 320 17.38 -22.57 -16.93
CA PHE A 320 16.32 -21.78 -16.29
C PHE A 320 15.12 -22.67 -15.94
N LYS A 321 14.83 -22.82 -14.64
CA LYS A 321 13.62 -23.52 -14.16
C LYS A 321 12.32 -22.80 -14.53
N ASN A 322 12.35 -21.47 -14.62
CA ASN A 322 11.23 -20.60 -15.00
C ASN A 322 11.72 -19.19 -15.38
N ILE A 323 10.80 -18.28 -15.72
CA ILE A 323 11.06 -16.86 -16.01
C ILE A 323 10.57 -15.89 -14.92
N SER A 324 10.61 -16.34 -13.66
CA SER A 324 10.18 -15.51 -12.50
C SER A 324 11.03 -14.27 -12.23
N PHE A 325 12.15 -14.09 -12.92
CA PHE A 325 12.83 -12.78 -12.92
C PHE A 325 12.00 -11.68 -13.61
N LEU A 326 10.86 -12.01 -14.23
CA LEU A 326 9.82 -11.08 -14.73
C LEU A 326 8.54 -11.14 -13.87
N ASN A 327 8.66 -11.29 -12.55
CA ASN A 327 7.52 -11.53 -11.67
C ASN A 327 6.43 -10.44 -11.69
N ASN A 328 6.79 -9.22 -12.07
CA ASN A 328 5.90 -8.06 -12.09
C ASN A 328 5.22 -7.81 -13.44
N LEU A 329 5.51 -8.60 -14.48
CA LEU A 329 4.93 -8.41 -15.81
C LEU A 329 3.43 -8.74 -15.78
N GLU A 330 2.59 -7.72 -15.90
CA GLU A 330 1.12 -7.80 -15.83
C GLU A 330 0.47 -7.94 -17.21
N GLU A 331 1.06 -7.31 -18.22
CA GLU A 331 0.43 -7.13 -19.54
C GLU A 331 1.44 -7.25 -20.68
N ILE A 332 1.05 -7.97 -21.74
CA ILE A 332 1.75 -7.99 -23.02
C ILE A 332 0.73 -7.66 -24.10
N SER A 333 0.94 -6.60 -24.88
CA SER A 333 0.00 -6.16 -25.91
C SER A 333 0.70 -5.83 -27.21
N TYR A 334 0.28 -6.50 -28.29
CA TYR A 334 0.61 -6.13 -29.66
C TYR A 334 -0.57 -6.43 -30.59
N PRO A 335 -1.62 -5.58 -30.60
CA PRO A 335 -2.88 -5.84 -31.29
C PRO A 335 -2.77 -5.94 -32.82
N GLU A 336 -1.64 -5.53 -33.39
CA GLU A 336 -1.35 -5.59 -34.82
C GLU A 336 -0.52 -6.82 -35.22
N SER A 337 -0.05 -7.61 -34.25
CA SER A 337 0.79 -8.78 -34.51
C SER A 337 -0.01 -9.98 -34.97
N GLU A 338 0.29 -10.48 -36.16
CA GLU A 338 -0.16 -11.79 -36.64
C GLU A 338 0.58 -12.96 -35.97
N GLU A 339 1.65 -12.67 -35.24
CA GLU A 339 2.48 -13.64 -34.52
C GLU A 339 2.13 -13.67 -33.03
N PRO A 340 2.39 -14.79 -32.33
CA PRO A 340 2.22 -14.85 -30.88
C PRO A 340 3.06 -13.80 -30.17
N VAL A 341 2.44 -13.11 -29.20
CA VAL A 341 3.07 -12.02 -28.45
C VAL A 341 3.73 -12.53 -27.17
N LEU A 342 3.38 -13.74 -26.71
CA LEU A 342 4.14 -14.48 -25.71
C LEU A 342 4.67 -15.77 -26.34
N GLN A 343 5.99 -15.85 -26.53
CA GLN A 343 6.66 -17.01 -27.14
C GLN A 343 7.69 -17.60 -26.17
N ILE A 344 7.43 -18.82 -25.70
CA ILE A 344 8.34 -19.58 -24.85
C ILE A 344 8.66 -20.88 -25.59
N ALA A 345 9.88 -21.07 -26.06
CA ALA A 345 10.20 -22.26 -26.85
C ALA A 345 11.64 -22.73 -26.71
N ASN A 346 11.83 -24.06 -26.73
CA ASN A 346 13.15 -24.70 -26.80
C ASN A 346 14.07 -24.33 -25.61
N ASN A 347 13.53 -24.14 -24.40
CA ASN A 347 14.31 -23.84 -23.19
C ASN A 347 14.57 -25.12 -22.37
N TYR A 348 15.83 -25.55 -22.27
CA TYR A 348 16.20 -26.82 -21.62
C TYR A 348 16.31 -26.66 -20.10
N GLY A 349 15.66 -27.54 -19.33
CA GLY A 349 15.61 -27.49 -17.87
C GLY A 349 14.50 -26.62 -17.28
N MET A 350 13.54 -26.17 -18.11
CA MET A 350 12.38 -25.40 -17.66
C MET A 350 11.30 -26.33 -17.08
N GLU A 351 10.95 -26.10 -15.82
CA GLU A 351 9.98 -26.88 -15.03
C GLU A 351 8.61 -26.17 -14.94
N SER A 352 8.59 -24.83 -15.06
CA SER A 352 7.38 -24.00 -15.04
C SER A 352 7.57 -22.71 -15.84
N ILE A 353 6.49 -21.99 -16.12
CA ILE A 353 6.59 -20.71 -16.84
C ILE A 353 6.99 -19.60 -15.87
N GLY A 354 6.30 -19.46 -14.74
CA GLY A 354 6.70 -18.49 -13.71
C GLY A 354 6.48 -17.03 -14.09
N LEU A 355 5.29 -16.68 -14.59
CA LEU A 355 4.83 -15.29 -14.76
C LEU A 355 3.60 -15.03 -13.87
N PRO A 356 3.73 -14.93 -12.53
CA PRO A 356 2.60 -14.94 -11.61
C PRO A 356 1.70 -13.69 -11.69
N ALA A 357 2.24 -12.52 -12.05
CA ALA A 357 1.45 -11.28 -12.16
C ALA A 357 0.73 -11.10 -13.50
N LEU A 358 1.05 -11.91 -14.52
CA LEU A 358 0.46 -11.76 -15.86
C LEU A 358 -1.07 -11.92 -15.80
N LYS A 359 -1.77 -10.88 -16.24
CA LYS A 359 -3.23 -10.72 -16.22
C LYS A 359 -3.82 -10.74 -17.63
N SER A 360 -3.14 -10.15 -18.60
CA SER A 360 -3.63 -10.01 -19.98
C SER A 360 -2.52 -10.25 -21.00
N VAL A 361 -2.91 -10.88 -22.11
CA VAL A 361 -2.08 -10.99 -23.31
C VAL A 361 -2.98 -10.65 -24.49
N ASP A 362 -2.63 -9.61 -25.24
CA ASP A 362 -3.42 -9.08 -26.35
C ASP A 362 -2.63 -9.11 -27.67
N ALA A 363 -3.27 -9.62 -28.71
CA ALA A 363 -2.68 -9.84 -30.03
C ALA A 363 -3.76 -9.68 -31.11
N ALA A 364 -3.36 -9.52 -32.38
CA ALA A 364 -4.33 -9.39 -33.48
C ALA A 364 -5.25 -10.61 -33.59
N ASP A 365 -4.70 -11.79 -33.32
CA ASP A 365 -5.42 -13.05 -33.23
C ASP A 365 -5.34 -13.58 -31.79
N PRO A 366 -6.40 -13.41 -30.97
CA PRO A 366 -6.43 -13.91 -29.60
C PRO A 366 -6.16 -15.42 -29.50
N ASP A 367 -6.53 -16.20 -30.52
CA ASP A 367 -6.30 -17.64 -30.55
C ASP A 367 -4.82 -18.01 -30.71
N LYS A 368 -3.98 -17.06 -31.15
CA LYS A 368 -2.54 -17.21 -31.33
C LYS A 368 -1.71 -16.32 -30.40
N ALA A 369 -2.34 -15.66 -29.42
CA ALA A 369 -1.64 -14.70 -28.57
C ALA A 369 -0.48 -15.30 -27.78
N ILE A 370 -0.59 -16.58 -27.39
CA ILE A 370 0.41 -17.28 -26.58
C ILE A 370 0.86 -18.58 -27.25
N GLU A 371 2.17 -18.80 -27.26
CA GLU A 371 2.79 -20.02 -27.77
C GLU A 371 3.85 -20.54 -26.78
N ILE A 372 3.61 -21.73 -26.23
CA ILE A 372 4.50 -22.38 -25.26
C ILE A 372 4.91 -23.77 -25.74
N PHE A 373 6.21 -23.98 -25.90
CA PHE A 373 6.88 -25.24 -26.25
C PHE A 373 7.94 -25.60 -25.21
N THR A 374 7.59 -26.53 -24.33
CA THR A 374 8.47 -27.01 -23.24
C THR A 374 8.90 -28.45 -23.47
N TYR A 375 10.04 -28.83 -22.87
CA TYR A 375 10.51 -30.23 -22.87
C TYR A 375 9.78 -31.08 -21.84
N GLU A 376 9.45 -30.46 -20.71
CA GLU A 376 8.72 -31.07 -19.61
C GLU A 376 7.27 -30.60 -19.62
N ASP A 377 6.38 -31.42 -19.06
CA ASP A 377 4.98 -31.05 -18.98
C ASP A 377 4.77 -29.99 -17.90
N VAL A 378 3.98 -28.97 -18.23
CA VAL A 378 3.63 -27.88 -17.31
C VAL A 378 2.42 -28.29 -16.48
N SER A 379 2.34 -27.82 -15.23
CA SER A 379 1.22 -28.15 -14.34
C SER A 379 -0.16 -27.80 -14.95
N ASP A 380 -1.18 -28.60 -14.64
CA ASP A 380 -2.56 -28.35 -15.12
C ASP A 380 -3.11 -27.00 -14.65
N TRP A 381 -2.68 -26.54 -13.47
CA TRP A 381 -3.04 -25.23 -12.93
C TRP A 381 -2.50 -24.10 -13.80
N GLU A 382 -1.22 -24.13 -14.19
CA GLU A 382 -0.63 -23.14 -15.10
C GLU A 382 -1.30 -23.20 -16.48
N LYS A 383 -1.53 -24.41 -17.00
CA LYS A 383 -2.25 -24.58 -18.28
C LYS A 383 -3.61 -23.91 -18.26
N LYS A 384 -4.39 -24.12 -17.20
CA LYS A 384 -5.71 -23.51 -17.01
C LYS A 384 -5.62 -21.99 -16.88
N ARG A 385 -4.64 -21.49 -16.11
CA ARG A 385 -4.41 -20.04 -15.93
C ARG A 385 -4.10 -19.35 -17.24
N PHE A 386 -3.14 -19.83 -18.02
CA PHE A 386 -2.79 -19.24 -19.31
C PHE A 386 -3.92 -19.36 -20.34
N LYS A 387 -4.69 -20.46 -20.32
CA LYS A 387 -5.93 -20.57 -21.12
C LYS A 387 -6.97 -19.50 -20.76
N SER A 388 -7.06 -19.09 -19.50
CA SER A 388 -7.98 -18.03 -19.08
C SER A 388 -7.54 -16.62 -19.49
N ILE A 389 -6.23 -16.41 -19.64
CA ILE A 389 -5.66 -15.11 -20.04
C ILE A 389 -5.71 -14.95 -21.58
N ALA A 390 -5.59 -16.05 -22.35
CA ALA A 390 -5.52 -16.04 -23.81
C ALA A 390 -6.87 -16.23 -24.54
N LEU A 391 -8.01 -15.98 -23.90
CA LEU A 391 -9.36 -16.04 -24.51
C LEU A 391 -9.70 -17.29 -25.37
N LYS A 392 -9.13 -18.47 -25.03
CA LYS A 392 -9.43 -19.86 -25.50
C LYS A 392 -8.76 -20.37 -26.80
N ARG A 393 -7.61 -21.06 -26.68
CA ARG A 393 -7.22 -22.28 -27.44
C ARG A 393 -5.95 -22.95 -26.87
N ASP A 394 -5.40 -23.99 -27.52
CA ASP A 394 -4.29 -24.81 -26.99
C ASP A 394 -2.95 -24.07 -26.97
N VAL A 395 -2.66 -23.49 -25.81
CA VAL A 395 -1.47 -22.68 -25.51
C VAL A 395 -0.17 -23.51 -25.40
N PHE A 396 -0.28 -24.81 -25.07
CA PHE A 396 0.85 -25.65 -24.66
C PHE A 396 1.07 -26.81 -25.62
N ASN A 397 2.31 -26.96 -26.07
CA ASN A 397 2.77 -28.11 -26.83
C ASN A 397 4.02 -28.70 -26.16
N ILE A 398 4.06 -30.02 -26.01
CA ILE A 398 5.24 -30.71 -25.48
C ILE A 398 6.16 -31.10 -26.64
N GLY A 399 7.45 -30.78 -26.53
CA GLY A 399 8.49 -31.16 -27.48
C GLY A 399 9.18 -29.98 -28.16
N HIS A 400 9.95 -30.28 -29.20
CA HIS A 400 10.71 -29.26 -29.93
C HIS A 400 9.87 -28.51 -30.94
N LYS A 401 9.99 -27.17 -30.97
CA LYS A 401 9.56 -26.36 -32.12
C LYS A 401 10.74 -26.15 -33.06
N PRO A 402 10.77 -26.76 -34.27
CA PRO A 402 11.79 -26.46 -35.26
C PRO A 402 11.55 -25.05 -35.82
N ILE A 403 12.23 -24.05 -35.25
CA ILE A 403 12.14 -22.66 -35.73
C ILE A 403 12.84 -22.58 -37.08
N LYS A 404 12.08 -22.33 -38.16
CA LYS A 404 12.63 -22.16 -39.51
C LYS A 404 13.64 -21.01 -39.48
N LYS A 405 14.87 -21.33 -39.87
CA LYS A 405 16.07 -20.46 -39.93
C LYS A 405 15.89 -19.10 -40.67
N LYS A 406 14.73 -18.81 -41.27
CA LYS A 406 14.48 -17.64 -42.12
C LYS A 406 14.17 -16.32 -41.39
N ARG A 407 13.93 -16.32 -40.06
CA ARG A 407 13.91 -15.08 -39.24
C ARG A 407 15.22 -14.84 -38.47
N ARG A 408 16.29 -15.53 -38.87
CA ARG A 408 17.64 -15.27 -38.37
C ARG A 408 18.25 -14.11 -39.14
N ILE A 409 18.03 -12.87 -38.69
CA ILE A 409 19.15 -11.92 -38.71
C ILE A 409 20.07 -12.39 -37.57
N TYR A 410 20.83 -13.46 -37.85
CA TYR A 410 22.08 -13.70 -37.16
C TYR A 410 23.07 -12.77 -37.88
N GLU A 411 23.19 -11.53 -37.41
CA GLU A 411 24.50 -10.91 -37.51
C GLU A 411 25.40 -11.73 -36.59
N THR A 412 26.34 -12.44 -37.20
CA THR A 412 27.42 -13.15 -36.52
C THR A 412 28.11 -12.22 -35.52
N TYR A 413 27.88 -12.47 -34.23
CA TYR A 413 28.47 -11.83 -33.06
C TYR A 413 29.98 -12.12 -32.88
N GLU A 414 30.72 -12.28 -33.97
CA GLU A 414 32.20 -12.37 -33.95
C GLU A 414 32.89 -11.20 -34.67
N ASN A 415 32.16 -10.31 -35.37
CA ASN A 415 32.77 -9.16 -36.07
C ASN A 415 32.58 -7.78 -35.40
N ASN A 416 31.78 -7.67 -34.34
CA ASN A 416 31.53 -6.37 -33.69
C ASN A 416 32.62 -5.92 -32.70
N THR A 417 33.57 -6.79 -32.34
CA THR A 417 34.81 -6.37 -31.65
C THR A 417 35.79 -5.67 -32.60
N VAL A 418 35.71 -5.92 -33.91
CA VAL A 418 36.61 -5.36 -34.94
C VAL A 418 35.99 -4.15 -35.66
N LEU A 419 34.67 -4.14 -35.89
CA LEU A 419 33.99 -2.97 -36.49
C LEU A 419 33.77 -1.82 -35.49
N GLY A 420 33.57 -2.11 -34.20
CA GLY A 420 33.54 -1.10 -33.15
C GLY A 420 34.87 -0.36 -32.99
N THR A 421 36.01 -1.04 -33.22
CA THR A 421 37.33 -0.41 -33.24
C THR A 421 37.55 0.43 -34.50
N TYR A 422 37.08 0.00 -35.68
CA TYR A 422 37.21 0.78 -36.92
C TYR A 422 36.35 2.05 -36.93
N PHE A 423 35.14 2.02 -36.37
CA PHE A 423 34.31 3.23 -36.25
C PHE A 423 34.83 4.22 -35.20
N PHE A 424 35.46 3.75 -34.12
CA PHE A 424 36.14 4.62 -33.15
C PHE A 424 37.35 5.34 -33.74
N PHE A 425 38.09 4.72 -34.66
CA PHE A 425 39.24 5.37 -35.34
C PHE A 425 38.80 6.38 -36.41
N LEU A 426 37.70 6.12 -37.14
CA LEU A 426 37.16 7.05 -38.14
C LEU A 426 36.48 8.28 -37.51
N ALA A 427 35.76 8.11 -36.39
CA ALA A 427 35.18 9.25 -35.67
C ALA A 427 36.25 10.15 -35.06
N LYS A 428 37.37 9.60 -34.58
CA LYS A 428 38.51 10.41 -34.07
C LYS A 428 39.25 11.17 -35.17
N TYR A 429 39.30 10.65 -36.40
CA TYR A 429 39.92 11.34 -37.55
C TYR A 429 39.00 12.41 -38.16
N LEU A 430 37.68 12.20 -38.17
CA LEU A 430 36.71 13.16 -38.71
C LEU A 430 36.43 14.32 -37.75
N PHE A 431 36.62 14.15 -36.44
CA PHE A 431 36.52 15.24 -35.46
C PHE A 431 37.83 15.96 -35.15
N SER A 432 38.98 15.47 -35.64
CA SER A 432 40.28 16.13 -35.47
C SER A 432 40.70 17.04 -36.66
N SER A 433 39.88 17.16 -37.71
CA SER A 433 40.20 17.96 -38.92
C SER A 433 39.30 19.19 -39.14
N LYS A 434 38.52 19.60 -38.14
CA LYS A 434 37.82 20.90 -38.12
C LYS A 434 38.34 21.80 -37.00
N SER A 435 39.65 22.02 -37.02
CA SER A 435 40.25 23.27 -36.54
C SER A 435 41.61 23.43 -37.20
N LEU A 436 41.65 24.13 -38.32
CA LEU A 436 42.68 25.13 -38.67
C LEU A 436 42.37 25.68 -40.08
N ASP A 437 42.44 27.00 -40.14
CA ASP A 437 42.61 27.89 -41.30
C ASP A 437 41.39 28.42 -42.09
N MET A 438 41.22 29.75 -41.89
CA MET A 438 40.46 30.81 -42.58
C MET A 438 38.96 30.96 -42.36
#